data_AF-A0A098E8W6-F1
#
_entry.id   AF-A0A098E8W6-F1
#
_cell.length_a   1.000
_cell.length_b   1.000
_cell.length_c   1.000
_cell.angle_alpha   90.00
_cell.angle_beta   90.00
_cell.angle_gamma   90.00
#
_symmetry.space_group_name_H-M   'P 1'
#
loop_
_entity.id
_entity.type
_entity.pdbx_description
1 polymer ?
#
loop_
_entity_poly.entity_id
_entity_poly.type
_entity_poly.pdbx_seq_one_letter_code
_entity_poly.pdbx_strand_id
1 'polypeptide(L)' 'MENKTEKLTFPDVKNKITEHLKTVLNKEEKFEIFYARQSEVRNVWTVSVELEEKTAGEHKIAEFVIDATTGEIKEFKIE' A
#
# COMPACT_ATOMS: atom_id res chain seq x y z
N MET A 1 -15.33 23.10 16.58
CA MET A 1 -14.71 22.91 15.26
C MET A 1 -14.35 21.45 15.14
N GLU A 2 -15.03 20.70 14.27
CA GLU A 2 -14.59 19.35 13.95
C GLU A 2 -13.27 19.48 13.18
N ASN A 3 -12.16 19.09 13.79
CA ASN A 3 -10.93 18.87 13.04
C ASN A 3 -11.18 17.67 12.13
N LYS A 4 -11.64 17.93 10.90
CA LYS A 4 -11.64 16.91 9.84
C LYS A 4 -10.18 16.65 9.51
N THR A 5 -9.62 15.59 10.10
CA THR A 5 -8.30 15.12 9.72
C THR A 5 -8.34 14.78 8.24
N GLU A 6 -7.49 15.44 7.45
CA GLU A 6 -7.46 15.24 6.00
C GLU A 6 -7.10 13.79 5.68
N LYS A 7 -7.80 13.22 4.69
CA LYS A 7 -7.53 11.87 4.22
C LYS A 7 -6.30 11.87 3.31
N LEU A 8 -5.53 10.80 3.39
CA LEU A 8 -4.39 10.57 2.53
C LEU A 8 -4.81 10.47 1.06
N THR A 9 -4.01 11.11 0.21
CA THR A 9 -4.14 11.03 -1.24
C THR A 9 -3.52 9.72 -1.75
N PHE A 10 -3.83 9.35 -3.00
CA PHE A 10 -3.21 8.19 -3.63
C PHE A 10 -1.66 8.26 -3.66
N PRO A 11 -1.02 9.41 -3.98
CA PRO A 11 0.43 9.57 -3.83
C PRO A 11 0.96 9.29 -2.42
N ASP A 12 0.26 9.76 -1.38
CA ASP A 12 0.68 9.50 0.01
C ASP A 12 0.65 8.00 0.33
N VAL A 13 -0.42 7.33 -0.10
CA VAL A 13 -0.59 5.88 0.05
C VAL A 13 0.50 5.11 -0.70
N LYS A 14 0.84 5.52 -1.93
CA LYS A 14 1.92 4.91 -2.71
C LYS A 14 3.28 5.05 -2.01
N ASN A 15 3.55 6.20 -1.39
CA ASN A 15 4.76 6.40 -0.59
C ASN A 15 4.79 5.45 0.62
N LYS A 16 3.67 5.28 1.33
CA LYS A 16 3.55 4.33 2.45
C LYS A 16 3.83 2.89 2.04
N ILE A 17 3.29 2.46 0.91
CA ILE A 17 3.56 1.12 0.35
C ILE A 17 5.05 0.96 0.04
N THR A 18 5.66 1.99 -0.58
CA THR A 18 7.10 1.97 -0.91
C THR A 18 7.97 1.84 0.34
N GLU A 19 7.70 2.63 1.38
CA GLU A 19 8.41 2.58 2.66
C GLU A 19 8.26 1.21 3.34
N HIS A 20 7.04 0.66 3.34
CA HIS A 20 6.76 -0.63 3.95
C HIS A 20 7.47 -1.78 3.23
N LEU A 21 7.39 -1.83 1.89
CA LEU A 21 8.04 -2.87 1.09
C LEU A 21 9.56 -2.84 1.24
N LYS A 22 10.18 -1.66 1.25
CA LYS A 22 11.63 -1.51 1.51
C LYS A 22 12.03 -2.11 2.85
N THR A 23 11.19 -1.91 3.88
CA THR A 23 11.43 -2.39 5.24
C THR A 23 11.27 -3.91 5.33
N VAL A 24 10.17 -4.46 4.79
CA VAL A 24 9.86 -5.89 4.93
C VAL A 24 10.74 -6.76 4.04
N LEU A 25 11.03 -6.32 2.82
CA LEU A 25 11.84 -7.10 1.88
C LEU A 25 13.35 -6.85 2.04
N ASN A 26 13.74 -5.88 2.88
CA ASN A 26 15.12 -5.45 3.09
C ASN A 26 15.87 -5.13 1.78
N LYS A 27 15.14 -4.66 0.76
CA LYS A 27 15.64 -4.25 -0.55
C LYS A 27 14.67 -3.27 -1.20
N GLU A 28 15.17 -2.45 -2.11
CA GLU A 28 14.30 -1.65 -2.98
C GLU A 28 13.69 -2.55 -4.04
N GLU A 29 12.38 -2.81 -3.93
CA GLU A 29 11.64 -3.49 -4.98
C GLU A 29 10.90 -2.54 -5.89
N LYS A 30 10.89 -2.90 -7.17
CA LYS A 30 9.96 -2.31 -8.14
C LYS A 30 8.61 -2.99 -7.98
N PHE A 31 7.56 -2.18 -8.07
CA PHE A 31 6.21 -2.68 -8.03
C PHE A 31 5.29 -1.83 -8.91
N GLU A 32 4.22 -2.45 -9.38
CA GLU A 32 3.13 -1.78 -10.09
C GLU A 32 1.84 -1.90 -9.28
N ILE A 33 1.12 -0.80 -9.10
CA ILE A 33 -0.20 -0.81 -8.47
C ILE A 33 -1.23 -1.07 -9.58
N PHE A 34 -1.84 -2.26 -9.57
CA PHE A 34 -2.91 -2.60 -10.52
C PHE A 34 -4.31 -2.44 -9.93
N TYR A 35 -4.42 -2.30 -8.61
CA TYR A 35 -5.68 -2.01 -7.93
C TYR A 35 -5.48 -1.04 -6.76
N ALA A 36 -6.31 0.00 -6.69
CA ALA A 36 -6.38 0.88 -5.52
C ALA A 36 -7.81 1.43 -5.36
N ARG A 37 -8.37 1.28 -4.16
CA ARG A 37 -9.70 1.81 -3.84
C ARG A 37 -9.76 2.33 -2.42
N GLN A 38 -10.28 3.54 -2.26
CA GLN A 38 -10.64 4.08 -0.96
C GLN A 38 -12.06 3.65 -0.57
N SER A 39 -12.21 3.13 0.65
CA SER A 39 -13.48 2.84 1.28
C SER A 39 -13.80 3.94 2.29
N GLU A 40 -14.75 4.81 1.95
CA GLU A 40 -15.24 5.87 2.84
C GLU A 40 -15.86 5.29 4.13
N VAL A 41 -16.61 4.20 4.01
CA VAL A 41 -17.32 3.55 5.13
C VAL A 41 -16.36 2.95 6.15
N ARG A 42 -15.27 2.33 5.68
CA ARG A 42 -14.27 1.69 6.55
C ARG A 42 -13.10 2.60 6.89
N ASN A 43 -13.04 3.80 6.29
CA ASN A 43 -11.91 4.73 6.36
C ASN A 43 -10.55 4.08 6.07
N VAL A 44 -10.48 3.28 4.99
CA VAL A 44 -9.25 2.60 4.56
C VAL A 44 -9.04 2.68 3.06
N TRP A 45 -7.79 2.54 2.64
CA TRP A 45 -7.40 2.17 1.29
C TRP A 45 -7.18 0.66 1.22
N THR A 46 -7.68 0.04 0.16
CA THR A 46 -7.30 -1.31 -0.24
C THR A 46 -6.48 -1.21 -1.52
N VAL A 47 -5.25 -1.74 -1.50
CA VAL A 47 -4.31 -1.63 -2.61
C VAL A 47 -3.71 -2.99 -2.91
N SER A 48 -3.64 -3.36 -4.18
CA SER A 48 -2.94 -4.55 -4.64
C SER A 48 -1.83 -4.13 -5.60
N VAL A 49 -0.66 -4.69 -5.37
CA VAL A 49 0.54 -4.41 -6.15
C VAL A 49 1.17 -5.70 -6.64
N GLU A 50 1.75 -5.63 -7.82
CA GLU A 50 2.57 -6.67 -8.40
C GLU A 50 4.04 -6.32 -8.14
N LEU A 51 4.79 -7.24 -7.53
CA LEU A 51 6.22 -7.07 -7.22
C LEU A 51 7.05 -7.63 -8.37
N GLU A 52 7.95 -6.83 -8.93
CA GLU A 52 8.92 -7.28 -9.94
C GLU A 52 10.19 -7.80 -9.25
N GLU A 53 10.32 -9.10 -8.99
CA GLU A 53 11.60 -9.63 -8.51
C GLU A 53 12.66 -9.64 -9.63
N LYS A 54 13.84 -9.08 -9.34
CA LYS A 54 14.98 -9.03 -10.28
C LYS A 54 15.53 -10.40 -10.66
N THR A 55 15.22 -11.44 -9.89
CA THR A 55 15.73 -12.79 -10.08
C THR A 55 14.54 -13.74 -10.21
N ALA A 56 14.34 -14.23 -11.43
CA ALA A 56 13.49 -15.38 -11.77
C ALA A 56 11.98 -15.15 -11.80
N GLY A 57 11.46 -14.30 -12.71
CA GLY A 57 10.17 -14.48 -13.42
C GLY A 57 8.88 -14.73 -12.61
N GLU A 58 8.95 -14.69 -11.29
CA GLU A 58 7.86 -14.91 -10.35
C GLU A 58 7.25 -13.55 -10.03
N HIS A 59 6.00 -13.40 -10.45
CA HIS A 59 5.19 -12.24 -10.15
C HIS A 59 4.49 -12.51 -8.81
N LYS A 60 4.95 -11.82 -7.75
CA LYS A 60 4.31 -11.90 -6.43
C LYS A 60 3.30 -10.78 -6.29
N ILE A 61 2.14 -11.08 -5.72
CA ILE A 61 1.11 -10.07 -5.47
C ILE A 61 1.16 -9.71 -4.00
N ALA A 62 1.27 -8.42 -3.69
CA ALA A 62 1.12 -7.92 -2.34
C ALA A 62 -0.19 -7.14 -2.20
N GLU A 63 -0.93 -7.43 -1.15
CA GLU A 63 -2.18 -6.72 -0.81
C GLU A 63 -2.02 -5.95 0.50
N PHE A 64 -2.60 -4.75 0.52
CA PHE A 64 -2.54 -3.81 1.62
C PHE A 64 -3.93 -3.33 2.00
N VAL A 65 -4.19 -3.25 3.30
CA VAL A 65 -5.26 -2.44 3.89
C VAL A 65 -4.61 -1.35 4.73
N ILE A 66 -4.86 -0.09 4.38
CA ILE A 66 -4.15 1.08 4.90
C ILE A 66 -5.16 2.06 5.49
N ASP A 67 -4.95 2.54 6.71
CA ASP A 67 -5.78 3.58 7.29
C ASP A 67 -5.76 4.85 6.42
N ALA A 68 -6.95 5.32 6.03
CA ALA A 68 -7.06 6.42 5.07
C ALA A 68 -6.69 7.79 5.64
N THR A 69 -6.41 7.90 6.94
CA THR A 69 -6.06 9.16 7.60
C THR A 69 -4.62 9.15 8.09
N THR A 70 -4.19 8.04 8.71
CA THR A 70 -2.87 7.93 9.35
C THR A 70 -1.82 7.28 8.44
N GLY A 71 -2.26 6.47 7.46
CA GLY A 71 -1.36 5.68 6.63
C GLY A 71 -0.81 4.44 7.31
N GLU A 72 -1.34 4.08 8.48
CA GLU A 72 -1.03 2.83 9.17
C GLU A 72 -1.43 1.63 8.29
N ILE A 73 -0.51 0.69 8.09
CA ILE A 73 -0.79 -0.58 7.42
C ILE A 73 -1.52 -1.50 8.42
N LYS A 74 -2.83 -1.69 8.25
CA LYS A 74 -3.67 -2.53 9.10
C LYS A 74 -3.55 -4.01 8.73
N GLU A 75 -3.46 -4.30 7.45
CA GLU A 75 -3.28 -5.65 6.93
C GLU A 75 -2.29 -5.63 5.78
N PHE A 76 -1.46 -6.67 5.72
CA PHE A 76 -0.47 -6.90 4.68
C PHE A 76 -0.30 -8.39 4.45
N LYS A 77 -0.38 -8.81 3.18
CA LYS A 77 -0.05 -10.17 2.75
C LYS A 77 0.68 -10.16 1.42
N ILE A 78 1.54 -11.15 1.21
CA ILE A 78 2.19 -11.44 -0.07
C ILE A 78 1.77 -12.85 -0.47
N GLU A 79 1.31 -13.01 -1.71
CA GLU A 79 0.98 -14.28 -2.36
C GLU A 79 1.99 -14.60 -3.47
#